data_AF-A0A5C4VY14-F1
#
_entry.id   AF-A0A5C4VY14-F1
#
_cell.length_a   1.000
_cell.length_b   1.000
_cell.length_c   1.000
_cell.angle_alpha   90.00
_cell.angle_beta   90.00
_cell.angle_gamma   90.00
#
_symmetry.space_group_name_H-M   'P 1'
#
loop_
_entity.id
_entity.type
_entity.pdbx_description
1 polymer ?
#
loop_
_entity_poly.entity_id
_entity_poly.type
_entity_poly.pdbx_seq_one_letter_code
_entity_poly.pdbx_strand_id
1 'polypeptide(L)'
;MHDSPARLSARPPARVASLLTVLATLLATVLVWAPPASAAAAPLVSAASGRCLDVEGNVDTLGTILDIWDCNGQPNQAFEFTSAGELRTMNGTRCVDAYENQTSPGTQVIIWSCNGQSNQKWRQNSDGSITGTQSGLCLDVDHAGTANGTAVILWTCNGQSNQKWSTTPGGGGSTLVVDAGSVVRPVTRVGSGTLYGLADENTPPVSIMQPLKPHQFRQPPPLHEHRPNGVPAPIGDTLDVWRNAAAVGGVITVDMADSFDGFPYWWTNWNDWYSRIDKMIAAAKSAGVTNIDSWEPWNEPDWTWPSGAGVSFNEGWVRTYRRIRQSEPNKPIMGPSYSHWDVNSMRSFLNNAKATNTLPQVVSWHELSGWQQVTGNVRAYRALERELGISPLPISINEYATPDEIDVPSSVNHYVAQFEREGVRDAERAFWFEAGTLNGLLHNGQPTASYWMYKWYGDQTGNVVRVTPTANNDGVAAYDGSTFSLVFGGQAGNNSVRVDGIGGLGSSVTATLEYVPGSGRTTNVSGVTRVWSNAYTVTNGSVTVPIANEDPFGAYRLVLTPR
;
A
#
# COMPACT_ATOMS: atom_id res chain seq x y z
N MET A 1 -40.28 88.72 -13.52
CA MET A 1 -39.51 89.37 -14.61
C MET A 1 -39.11 88.30 -15.62
N HIS A 2 -38.74 88.73 -16.82
CA HIS A 2 -38.17 88.02 -17.98
C HIS A 2 -37.46 86.66 -17.74
N ASP A 3 -37.46 85.68 -18.68
CA ASP A 3 -38.22 85.61 -19.95
C ASP A 3 -38.41 84.18 -20.52
N SER A 4 -39.39 84.11 -21.42
CA SER A 4 -39.67 83.23 -22.57
C SER A 4 -38.48 82.58 -23.34
N PRO A 5 -38.71 81.67 -24.34
CA PRO A 5 -39.86 80.77 -24.62
C PRO A 5 -39.53 79.39 -25.30
N ALA A 6 -40.59 78.64 -25.70
CA ALA A 6 -40.74 77.93 -27.01
C ALA A 6 -39.97 76.61 -27.31
N ARG A 7 -40.43 75.68 -28.19
CA ARG A 7 -41.73 75.43 -28.89
C ARG A 7 -41.73 74.04 -29.59
N LEU A 8 -42.88 73.34 -29.60
CA LEU A 8 -43.40 72.47 -30.71
C LEU A 8 -42.53 71.23 -31.12
N SER A 9 -42.95 70.21 -31.90
CA SER A 9 -44.24 69.69 -32.43
C SER A 9 -44.02 68.28 -33.06
N ALA A 10 -44.97 67.34 -33.22
CA ALA A 10 -46.25 67.02 -32.53
C ALA A 10 -46.95 65.79 -33.19
N ARG A 11 -47.58 64.89 -32.38
CA ARG A 11 -48.79 64.05 -32.71
C ARG A 11 -48.66 62.91 -33.78
N PRO A 12 -49.68 62.02 -33.93
CA PRO A 12 -50.40 61.17 -32.95
C PRO A 12 -50.58 59.73 -33.56
N PRO A 13 -51.74 59.03 -33.46
CA PRO A 13 -52.58 58.57 -32.34
C PRO A 13 -52.32 57.04 -32.05
N ALA A 14 -53.11 56.17 -31.41
CA ALA A 14 -54.53 56.14 -31.03
C ALA A 14 -54.88 55.13 -29.90
N ARG A 15 -55.98 55.41 -29.17
CA ARG A 15 -56.99 54.52 -28.53
C ARG A 15 -56.49 53.33 -27.66
N VAL A 16 -56.64 53.30 -26.33
CA VAL A 16 -57.83 53.41 -25.44
C VAL A 16 -58.65 52.11 -25.31
N ALA A 17 -58.42 51.36 -24.21
CA ALA A 17 -59.39 50.62 -23.37
C ALA A 17 -58.63 49.73 -22.34
N SER A 18 -59.18 49.25 -21.22
CA SER A 18 -59.84 49.93 -20.08
C SER A 18 -60.15 48.92 -18.96
N LEU A 19 -59.58 49.13 -17.76
CA LEU A 19 -59.96 48.57 -16.44
C LEU A 19 -59.85 47.04 -16.17
N LEU A 20 -59.77 46.73 -14.86
CA LEU A 20 -59.95 45.44 -14.17
C LEU A 20 -58.81 44.39 -14.41
N THR A 21 -58.32 43.64 -13.43
CA THR A 21 -58.65 43.51 -11.98
C THR A 21 -57.37 43.23 -11.18
N VAL A 22 -57.24 43.74 -9.95
CA VAL A 22 -56.13 43.34 -9.04
C VAL A 22 -56.51 42.05 -8.31
N LEU A 23 -55.94 40.92 -8.73
CA LEU A 23 -56.11 39.64 -8.05
C LEU A 23 -54.94 39.41 -7.07
N ALA A 24 -55.15 39.69 -5.79
CA ALA A 24 -54.15 39.44 -4.74
C ALA A 24 -54.18 37.96 -4.32
N THR A 25 -53.51 37.09 -5.08
CA THR A 25 -53.36 35.67 -4.72
C THR A 25 -52.38 35.49 -3.57
N LEU A 26 -52.91 35.42 -2.36
CA LEU A 26 -52.20 34.90 -1.18
C LEU A 26 -51.85 33.42 -1.41
N LEU A 27 -50.64 33.12 -1.87
CA LEU A 27 -50.06 31.79 -1.71
C LEU A 27 -49.74 31.60 -0.22
N ALA A 28 -50.69 31.03 0.51
CA ALA A 28 -50.41 30.41 1.79
C ALA A 28 -49.50 29.20 1.53
N THR A 29 -48.19 29.37 1.71
CA THR A 29 -47.23 28.28 1.66
C THR A 29 -47.48 27.35 2.85
N VAL A 30 -48.34 26.36 2.65
CA VAL A 30 -48.40 25.19 3.52
C VAL A 30 -47.04 24.50 3.40
N LEU A 31 -46.15 24.75 4.36
CA LEU A 31 -45.04 23.83 4.60
C LEU A 31 -45.67 22.51 5.05
N VAL A 32 -45.88 21.62 4.08
CA VAL A 32 -46.02 20.21 4.37
C VAL A 32 -44.71 19.81 5.01
N TRP A 33 -44.71 19.69 6.34
CA TRP A 33 -43.60 19.10 7.07
C TRP A 33 -43.58 17.62 6.71
N ALA A 34 -42.91 17.30 5.62
CA ALA A 34 -42.51 15.94 5.33
C ALA A 34 -41.74 15.46 6.57
N PRO A 35 -42.18 14.36 7.23
CA PRO A 35 -41.40 13.81 8.32
C PRO A 35 -40.00 13.49 7.79
N PRO A 36 -38.93 13.65 8.60
CA PRO A 36 -37.59 13.30 8.17
C PRO A 36 -37.62 11.85 7.67
N ALA A 37 -37.16 11.65 6.43
CA ALA A 37 -37.19 10.34 5.79
C ALA A 37 -36.47 9.33 6.69
N SER A 38 -37.16 8.26 7.06
CA SER A 38 -36.58 7.18 7.85
C SER A 38 -35.38 6.59 7.09
N ALA A 39 -34.36 6.15 7.80
CA ALA A 39 -33.18 5.57 7.15
C ALA A 39 -33.59 4.29 6.42
N ALA A 40 -33.19 4.13 5.15
CA ALA A 40 -33.45 2.90 4.43
C ALA A 40 -32.82 1.71 5.17
N ALA A 41 -33.56 0.62 5.30
CA ALA A 41 -33.12 -0.56 6.06
C ALA A 41 -31.78 -1.10 5.52
N ALA A 42 -30.82 -1.33 6.42
CA ALA A 42 -29.44 -1.66 6.10
C ALA A 42 -28.91 -2.76 7.04
N PRO A 43 -27.91 -3.55 6.62
CA PRO A 43 -27.22 -4.48 7.50
C PRO A 43 -26.49 -3.73 8.62
N LEU A 44 -26.56 -4.23 9.85
CA LEU A 44 -25.70 -3.78 10.95
C LEU A 44 -24.56 -4.78 11.12
N VAL A 45 -23.37 -4.41 10.65
CA VAL A 45 -22.18 -5.28 10.62
C VAL A 45 -21.36 -5.08 11.88
N SER A 46 -21.15 -6.14 12.65
CA SER A 46 -20.30 -6.16 13.85
C SER A 46 -18.84 -5.95 13.49
N ALA A 47 -18.16 -5.02 14.16
CA ALA A 47 -16.76 -4.71 13.87
C ALA A 47 -15.78 -5.76 14.39
N ALA A 48 -16.20 -6.70 15.25
CA ALA A 48 -15.34 -7.79 15.74
C ALA A 48 -15.25 -8.97 14.76
N SER A 49 -16.31 -9.22 13.98
CA SER A 49 -16.47 -10.45 13.20
C SER A 49 -16.75 -10.22 11.72
N GLY A 50 -17.14 -9.00 11.31
CA GLY A 50 -17.62 -8.72 9.95
C GLY A 50 -18.97 -9.37 9.63
N ARG A 51 -19.64 -9.97 10.62
CA ARG A 51 -20.97 -10.59 10.52
C ARG A 51 -22.07 -9.57 10.76
N CYS A 52 -23.24 -9.84 10.20
CA CYS A 52 -24.42 -9.02 10.39
C CYS A 52 -25.10 -9.38 11.71
N LEU A 53 -25.69 -8.39 12.38
CA LEU A 53 -26.77 -8.59 13.33
C LEU A 53 -27.88 -9.38 12.62
N ASP A 54 -28.44 -10.39 13.28
CA ASP A 54 -29.42 -11.31 12.71
C ASP A 54 -30.57 -11.54 13.71
N VAL A 55 -31.71 -12.05 13.22
CA VAL A 55 -32.84 -12.52 14.04
C VAL A 55 -32.87 -14.02 13.86
N GLU A 56 -32.51 -14.76 14.92
CA GLU A 56 -32.08 -16.16 14.85
C GLU A 56 -32.94 -17.02 13.90
N GLY A 57 -32.28 -17.61 12.90
CA GLY A 57 -32.91 -18.50 11.92
C GLY A 57 -33.92 -17.84 10.96
N ASN A 58 -33.98 -16.51 10.89
CA ASN A 58 -34.97 -15.74 10.12
C ASN A 58 -36.43 -15.99 10.58
N VAL A 59 -36.64 -16.18 11.89
CA VAL A 59 -37.93 -16.58 12.47
C VAL A 59 -38.68 -15.39 13.08
N ASP A 60 -39.81 -15.00 12.47
CA ASP A 60 -40.65 -13.85 12.86
C ASP A 60 -41.54 -14.08 14.12
N THR A 61 -41.03 -14.84 15.09
CA THR A 61 -41.68 -15.12 16.38
C THR A 61 -41.33 -14.04 17.40
N LEU A 62 -42.30 -13.64 18.22
CA LEU A 62 -42.06 -12.69 19.31
C LEU A 62 -41.18 -13.35 20.38
N GLY A 63 -40.02 -12.75 20.67
CA GLY A 63 -39.04 -13.29 21.61
C GLY A 63 -37.90 -14.10 20.97
N THR A 64 -37.84 -14.24 19.64
CA THR A 64 -36.62 -14.72 18.95
C THR A 64 -35.46 -13.79 19.33
N ILE A 65 -34.29 -14.36 19.66
CA ILE A 65 -33.10 -13.59 20.03
C ILE A 65 -32.49 -12.88 18.83
N LEU A 66 -31.65 -11.87 19.11
CA LEU A 66 -30.65 -11.42 18.14
C LEU A 66 -29.33 -12.16 18.37
N ASP A 67 -28.70 -12.53 17.26
CA ASP A 67 -27.36 -13.12 17.19
C ASP A 67 -26.52 -12.39 16.12
N ILE A 68 -25.32 -12.92 15.83
CA ILE A 68 -24.58 -12.56 14.62
C ILE A 68 -24.50 -13.72 13.63
N TRP A 69 -24.74 -13.42 12.36
CA TRP A 69 -24.65 -14.38 11.26
C TRP A 69 -23.96 -13.79 10.02
N ASP A 70 -23.41 -14.65 9.16
CA ASP A 70 -22.84 -14.25 7.87
C ASP A 70 -23.84 -13.41 7.05
N CYS A 71 -23.38 -12.26 6.55
CA CYS A 71 -24.25 -11.30 5.86
C CYS A 71 -24.84 -11.89 4.57
N ASN A 72 -26.15 -12.09 4.55
CA ASN A 72 -26.92 -12.78 3.51
C ASN A 72 -28.01 -11.89 2.87
N GLY A 73 -28.29 -10.70 3.41
CA GLY A 73 -29.22 -9.72 2.85
C GLY A 73 -30.70 -10.06 2.99
N GLN A 74 -31.06 -11.02 3.85
CA GLN A 74 -32.44 -11.40 4.15
C GLN A 74 -33.13 -10.41 5.13
N PRO A 75 -34.48 -10.40 5.23
CA PRO A 75 -35.23 -9.42 6.03
C PRO A 75 -34.94 -9.39 7.55
N ASN A 76 -34.39 -10.46 8.11
CA ASN A 76 -33.87 -10.55 9.47
C ASN A 76 -32.59 -9.74 9.70
N GLN A 77 -31.79 -9.52 8.66
CA GLN A 77 -30.57 -8.71 8.71
C GLN A 77 -30.79 -7.26 8.28
N ALA A 78 -32.01 -6.85 7.92
CA ALA A 78 -32.31 -5.52 7.37
C ALA A 78 -32.86 -4.59 8.46
N PHE A 79 -31.99 -3.74 9.02
CA PHE A 79 -32.31 -2.90 10.17
C PHE A 79 -32.54 -1.42 9.80
N GLU A 80 -33.63 -0.83 10.31
CA GLU A 80 -34.05 0.56 10.11
C GLU A 80 -34.00 1.34 11.42
N PHE A 81 -33.26 2.45 11.46
CA PHE A 81 -33.36 3.44 12.53
C PHE A 81 -34.46 4.47 12.22
N THR A 82 -35.52 4.46 13.02
CA THR A 82 -36.66 5.37 12.88
C THR A 82 -36.45 6.69 13.60
N SER A 83 -37.16 7.74 13.18
CA SER A 83 -37.21 9.03 13.89
C SER A 83 -37.84 8.96 15.28
N ALA A 84 -38.51 7.85 15.62
CA ALA A 84 -39.04 7.56 16.96
C ALA A 84 -38.00 6.88 17.88
N GLY A 85 -36.75 6.72 17.42
CA GLY A 85 -35.67 6.06 18.15
C GLY A 85 -35.75 4.53 18.19
N GLU A 86 -36.71 3.91 17.48
CA GLU A 86 -36.76 2.45 17.35
C GLU A 86 -35.78 1.97 16.30
N LEU A 87 -35.12 0.85 16.60
CA LEU A 87 -34.40 0.03 15.63
C LEU A 87 -35.33 -1.11 15.21
N ARG A 88 -35.69 -1.16 13.92
CA ARG A 88 -36.69 -2.09 13.38
C ARG A 88 -36.09 -3.11 12.42
N THR A 89 -36.67 -4.30 12.36
CA THR A 89 -36.26 -5.42 11.47
C THR A 89 -37.51 -6.18 11.00
N MET A 90 -37.34 -7.30 10.27
CA MET A 90 -38.41 -8.09 9.65
C MET A 90 -39.34 -7.21 8.78
N ASN A 91 -38.75 -6.55 7.79
CA ASN A 91 -39.42 -5.56 6.92
C ASN A 91 -40.13 -4.43 7.69
N GLY A 92 -39.53 -3.97 8.80
CA GLY A 92 -40.06 -2.89 9.63
C GLY A 92 -41.23 -3.29 10.55
N THR A 93 -41.56 -4.59 10.65
CA THR A 93 -42.70 -5.11 11.42
C THR A 93 -42.34 -5.58 12.84
N ARG A 94 -41.05 -5.62 13.18
CA ARG A 94 -40.55 -5.92 14.53
C ARG A 94 -39.60 -4.85 15.01
N CYS A 95 -39.55 -4.65 16.32
CA CYS A 95 -38.61 -3.76 16.99
C CYS A 95 -37.58 -4.60 17.74
N VAL A 96 -36.33 -4.15 17.73
CA VAL A 96 -35.27 -4.65 18.61
C VAL A 96 -35.59 -4.21 20.03
N ASP A 97 -35.60 -5.16 20.97
CA ASP A 97 -36.19 -5.00 22.30
C ASP A 97 -35.25 -5.62 23.35
N ALA A 98 -34.94 -4.88 24.42
CA ALA A 98 -34.23 -5.42 25.57
C ALA A 98 -35.22 -6.19 26.48
N TYR A 99 -34.98 -7.49 26.63
CA TYR A 99 -35.93 -8.46 27.20
C TYR A 99 -36.50 -8.02 28.55
N GLU A 100 -37.83 -8.15 28.71
CA GLU A 100 -38.61 -7.75 29.89
C GLU A 100 -38.37 -6.31 30.38
N ASN A 101 -37.89 -5.40 29.53
CA ASN A 101 -37.55 -4.02 29.90
C ASN A 101 -36.51 -3.98 31.05
N GLN A 102 -35.60 -4.97 31.08
CA GLN A 102 -34.47 -5.04 32.00
C GLN A 102 -33.33 -4.10 31.56
N THR A 103 -32.50 -3.67 32.52
CA THR A 103 -31.41 -2.69 32.30
C THR A 103 -30.03 -3.18 32.79
N SER A 104 -29.89 -4.48 33.02
CA SER A 104 -28.67 -5.13 33.51
C SER A 104 -27.73 -5.58 32.38
N PRO A 105 -26.40 -5.55 32.59
CA PRO A 105 -25.47 -6.29 31.74
C PRO A 105 -25.82 -7.79 31.75
N GLY A 106 -25.85 -8.41 30.57
CA GLY A 106 -26.30 -9.80 30.37
C GLY A 106 -27.79 -9.95 30.04
N THR A 107 -28.58 -8.86 30.03
CA THR A 107 -29.95 -8.89 29.51
C THR A 107 -29.93 -9.20 28.00
N GLN A 108 -30.64 -10.26 27.60
CA GLN A 108 -30.78 -10.69 26.21
C GLN A 108 -31.49 -9.62 25.36
N VAL A 109 -31.03 -9.44 24.12
CA VAL A 109 -31.74 -8.65 23.10
C VAL A 109 -32.52 -9.57 22.17
N ILE A 110 -33.77 -9.19 21.89
CA ILE A 110 -34.75 -9.98 21.14
C ILE A 110 -35.47 -9.11 20.09
N ILE A 111 -36.29 -9.74 19.23
CA ILE A 111 -37.36 -9.04 18.52
C ILE A 111 -38.69 -9.08 19.28
N TRP A 112 -39.39 -7.96 19.27
CA TRP A 112 -40.75 -7.86 19.81
C TRP A 112 -41.68 -7.00 18.95
N SER A 113 -42.96 -6.97 19.30
CA SER A 113 -43.95 -6.08 18.71
C SER A 113 -43.59 -4.63 19.05
N CYS A 114 -43.44 -3.78 18.02
CA CYS A 114 -43.21 -2.35 18.20
C CYS A 114 -44.34 -1.71 19.02
N ASN A 115 -44.01 -1.29 20.25
CA ASN A 115 -44.96 -0.79 21.24
C ASN A 115 -44.59 0.61 21.77
N GLY A 116 -43.44 1.15 21.36
CA GLY A 116 -42.96 2.49 21.71
C GLY A 116 -42.34 2.62 23.10
N GLN A 117 -42.21 1.54 23.87
CA GLN A 117 -41.59 1.53 25.21
C GLN A 117 -40.08 1.81 25.16
N SER A 118 -39.53 2.20 26.31
CA SER A 118 -38.14 2.68 26.45
C SER A 118 -37.07 1.62 26.18
N ASN A 119 -37.38 0.34 26.37
CA ASN A 119 -36.52 -0.80 26.07
C ASN A 119 -36.40 -1.10 24.55
N GLN A 120 -37.24 -0.46 23.72
CA GLN A 120 -37.17 -0.52 22.25
C GLN A 120 -36.46 0.71 21.65
N LYS A 121 -35.88 1.58 22.47
CA LYS A 121 -35.27 2.85 22.03
C LYS A 121 -33.75 2.76 22.00
N TRP A 122 -33.17 2.94 20.82
CA TRP A 122 -31.75 2.73 20.54
C TRP A 122 -31.13 3.98 19.92
N ARG A 123 -29.89 4.28 20.31
CA ARG A 123 -29.11 5.40 19.79
C ARG A 123 -27.83 4.89 19.15
N GLN A 124 -27.70 5.06 17.84
CA GLN A 124 -26.40 4.94 17.18
C GLN A 124 -25.52 6.15 17.55
N ASN A 125 -24.28 5.90 17.93
CA ASN A 125 -23.30 6.90 18.33
C ASN A 125 -22.19 7.01 17.27
N SER A 126 -21.52 8.17 17.21
CA SER A 126 -20.47 8.46 16.22
C SER A 126 -19.19 7.63 16.37
N ASP A 127 -19.06 6.88 17.47
CA ASP A 127 -17.95 5.95 17.74
C ASP A 127 -18.24 4.52 17.25
N GLY A 128 -19.36 4.32 16.55
CA GLY A 128 -19.84 3.02 16.07
C GLY A 128 -20.68 2.23 17.08
N SER A 129 -20.81 2.67 18.34
CA SER A 129 -21.66 1.96 19.31
C SER A 129 -23.15 2.18 19.07
N ILE A 130 -23.96 1.20 19.44
CA ILE A 130 -25.43 1.35 19.55
C ILE A 130 -25.78 1.18 21.03
N THR A 131 -26.39 2.20 21.64
CA THR A 131 -26.77 2.16 23.06
C THR A 131 -28.27 2.09 23.27
N GLY A 132 -28.70 1.27 24.24
CA GLY A 132 -30.07 1.27 24.74
C GLY A 132 -30.35 2.57 25.50
N THR A 133 -31.35 3.32 25.08
CA THR A 133 -31.63 4.69 25.59
C THR A 133 -32.09 4.67 27.05
N GLN A 134 -32.71 3.55 27.47
CA GLN A 134 -33.15 3.31 28.85
C GLN A 134 -32.01 2.88 29.78
N SER A 135 -31.16 1.97 29.31
CA SER A 135 -30.15 1.29 30.15
C SER A 135 -28.80 2.01 30.15
N GLY A 136 -28.49 2.77 29.10
CA GLY A 136 -27.15 3.31 28.83
C GLY A 136 -26.14 2.24 28.41
N LEU A 137 -26.56 0.98 28.28
CA LEU A 137 -25.73 -0.17 27.90
C LEU A 137 -25.61 -0.29 26.39
N CYS A 138 -24.51 -0.90 25.94
CA CYS A 138 -24.22 -1.12 24.53
C CYS A 138 -24.82 -2.44 24.03
N LEU A 139 -25.22 -2.45 22.76
CA LEU A 139 -25.53 -3.65 21.99
C LEU A 139 -24.21 -4.40 21.72
N ASP A 140 -24.03 -5.55 22.37
CA ASP A 140 -22.75 -6.25 22.54
C ASP A 140 -22.87 -7.69 22.05
N VAL A 141 -21.93 -8.16 21.21
CA VAL A 141 -21.83 -9.58 20.86
C VAL A 141 -21.15 -10.32 22.00
N ASP A 142 -21.88 -11.26 22.62
CA ASP A 142 -21.53 -11.86 23.91
C ASP A 142 -20.14 -12.51 23.92
N HIS A 143 -19.43 -12.32 25.03
CA HIS A 143 -18.02 -12.73 25.24
C HIS A 143 -17.04 -12.30 24.12
N ALA A 144 -17.41 -11.30 23.30
CA ALA A 144 -16.74 -10.92 22.06
C ALA A 144 -16.56 -12.08 21.05
N GLY A 145 -17.48 -13.04 21.06
CA GLY A 145 -17.48 -14.18 20.14
C GLY A 145 -17.68 -13.77 18.67
N THR A 146 -17.08 -14.53 17.76
CA THR A 146 -17.04 -14.19 16.32
C THR A 146 -17.76 -15.19 15.42
N ALA A 147 -18.33 -16.26 15.98
CA ALA A 147 -19.01 -17.33 15.26
C ALA A 147 -20.47 -16.99 14.92
N ASN A 148 -21.01 -17.61 13.87
CA ASN A 148 -22.45 -17.62 13.59
C ASN A 148 -23.22 -18.15 14.82
N GLY A 149 -24.34 -17.52 15.19
CA GLY A 149 -25.11 -17.91 16.37
C GLY A 149 -24.54 -17.40 17.71
N THR A 150 -23.55 -16.50 17.70
CA THR A 150 -23.14 -15.82 18.95
C THR A 150 -24.20 -14.78 19.31
N ALA A 151 -24.84 -14.94 20.48
CA ALA A 151 -25.94 -14.08 20.92
C ALA A 151 -25.53 -12.62 21.13
N VAL A 152 -26.49 -11.71 20.97
CA VAL A 152 -26.32 -10.27 21.20
C VAL A 152 -27.10 -9.83 22.44
N ILE A 153 -26.42 -9.13 23.34
CA ILE A 153 -26.89 -8.76 24.68
C ILE A 153 -26.74 -7.26 24.94
N LEU A 154 -27.32 -6.78 26.04
CA LEU A 154 -26.90 -5.53 26.67
C LEU A 154 -25.64 -5.76 27.50
N TRP A 155 -24.61 -4.95 27.29
CA TRP A 155 -23.39 -4.97 28.13
C TRP A 155 -22.86 -3.57 28.46
N THR A 156 -22.01 -3.50 29.49
CA THR A 156 -21.32 -2.26 29.89
C THR A 156 -20.45 -1.76 28.73
N CYS A 157 -20.74 -0.56 28.25
CA CYS A 157 -19.97 0.07 27.18
C CYS A 157 -18.48 0.19 27.57
N ASN A 158 -17.63 -0.55 26.86
CA ASN A 158 -16.20 -0.69 27.13
C ASN A 158 -15.33 -0.25 25.93
N GLY A 159 -15.95 0.01 24.77
CA GLY A 159 -15.29 0.51 23.57
C GLY A 159 -14.67 -0.55 22.65
N GLN A 160 -14.73 -1.84 23.00
CA GLN A 160 -14.22 -2.95 22.20
C GLN A 160 -15.05 -3.16 20.91
N SER A 161 -14.47 -3.85 19.93
CA SER A 161 -15.04 -4.01 18.59
C SER A 161 -16.34 -4.82 18.55
N ASN A 162 -16.61 -5.67 19.54
CA ASN A 162 -17.84 -6.45 19.66
C ASN A 162 -19.07 -5.58 20.02
N GLN A 163 -18.85 -4.33 20.43
CA GLN A 163 -19.89 -3.32 20.70
C GLN A 163 -20.11 -2.33 19.55
N LYS A 164 -19.44 -2.53 18.41
CA LYS A 164 -19.41 -1.58 17.30
C LYS A 164 -20.11 -2.14 16.08
N TRP A 165 -20.92 -1.31 15.44
CA TRP A 165 -21.83 -1.69 14.38
C TRP A 165 -21.82 -0.66 13.24
N SER A 166 -21.62 -1.13 12.01
CA SER A 166 -21.58 -0.31 10.79
C SER A 166 -22.75 -0.63 9.88
N THR A 167 -23.33 0.39 9.24
CA THR A 167 -24.35 0.23 8.19
C THR A 167 -23.78 -0.16 6.82
N THR A 168 -22.45 -0.32 6.72
CA THR A 168 -21.74 -0.65 5.48
C THR A 168 -21.13 -2.06 5.56
N PRO A 169 -21.42 -2.96 4.59
CA PRO A 169 -20.69 -4.20 4.40
C PRO A 169 -19.18 -3.97 4.34
N GLY A 170 -18.42 -4.61 5.25
CA GLY A 170 -16.98 -4.39 5.44
C GLY A 170 -16.59 -3.66 6.74
N GLY A 171 -17.55 -3.20 7.55
CA GLY A 171 -17.31 -2.41 8.76
C GLY A 171 -16.59 -3.06 9.95
N GLY A 172 -15.96 -4.23 9.77
CA GLY A 172 -15.10 -4.87 10.78
C GLY A 172 -13.65 -5.12 10.33
N GLY A 173 -13.32 -4.84 9.08
CA GLY A 173 -11.92 -4.87 8.62
C GLY A 173 -11.20 -3.55 8.86
N SER A 174 -9.91 -3.57 8.57
CA SER A 174 -9.10 -2.35 8.49
C SER A 174 -9.48 -1.50 7.27
N THR A 175 -9.19 -0.21 7.33
CA THR A 175 -9.35 0.70 6.18
C THR A 175 -7.99 1.26 5.78
N LEU A 176 -7.51 0.87 4.60
CA LEU A 176 -6.31 1.45 4.00
C LEU A 176 -6.67 2.83 3.42
N VAL A 177 -5.94 3.88 3.78
CA VAL A 177 -6.27 5.26 3.38
C VAL A 177 -5.22 5.83 2.44
N VAL A 178 -5.66 6.33 1.29
CA VAL A 178 -4.82 6.96 0.28
C VAL A 178 -5.25 8.39 0.05
N ASP A 179 -4.31 9.34 0.10
CA ASP A 179 -4.52 10.74 -0.28
C ASP A 179 -3.83 11.01 -1.62
N ALA A 180 -4.61 11.00 -2.71
CA ALA A 180 -4.11 11.27 -4.06
C ALA A 180 -3.78 12.76 -4.31
N GLY A 181 -4.11 13.65 -3.38
CA GLY A 181 -3.64 15.04 -3.38
C GLY A 181 -2.25 15.19 -2.75
N SER A 182 -1.89 14.33 -1.79
CA SER A 182 -0.55 14.31 -1.18
C SER A 182 0.44 13.51 -2.01
N VAL A 183 0.99 14.16 -3.03
CA VAL A 183 2.15 13.67 -3.81
C VAL A 183 3.33 13.39 -2.88
N VAL A 184 3.92 12.20 -3.03
CA VAL A 184 5.21 11.82 -2.44
C VAL A 184 6.34 12.16 -3.40
N ARG A 185 6.29 11.67 -4.64
CA ARG A 185 7.30 11.87 -5.70
C ARG A 185 6.83 11.35 -7.07
N PRO A 186 7.50 11.66 -8.19
CA PRO A 186 7.23 11.03 -9.50
C PRO A 186 7.45 9.51 -9.47
N VAL A 187 6.69 8.74 -10.27
CA VAL A 187 6.82 7.26 -10.31
C VAL A 187 8.13 6.83 -10.99
N THR A 188 9.12 6.49 -10.17
CA THR A 188 10.44 5.99 -10.58
C THR A 188 10.56 4.46 -10.56
N ARG A 189 9.80 3.76 -9.69
CA ARG A 189 9.80 2.29 -9.49
C ARG A 189 11.03 1.77 -8.74
N VAL A 190 11.38 2.42 -7.63
CA VAL A 190 12.66 2.15 -6.96
C VAL A 190 12.81 0.72 -6.46
N GLY A 191 11.72 0.08 -6.02
CA GLY A 191 11.74 -1.30 -5.56
C GLY A 191 11.81 -2.36 -6.67
N SER A 192 11.70 -1.96 -7.94
CA SER A 192 11.80 -2.86 -9.10
C SER A 192 13.26 -3.14 -9.46
N GLY A 193 14.03 -3.66 -8.51
CA GLY A 193 15.40 -4.11 -8.72
C GLY A 193 15.65 -5.55 -8.28
N THR A 194 16.79 -6.10 -8.68
CA THR A 194 17.14 -7.53 -8.52
C THR A 194 18.65 -7.75 -8.40
N LEU A 195 19.09 -8.51 -7.40
CA LEU A 195 20.45 -9.07 -7.32
C LEU A 195 20.54 -10.38 -8.08
N TYR A 196 21.51 -10.55 -8.98
CA TYR A 196 21.63 -11.75 -9.84
C TYR A 196 20.35 -12.05 -10.65
N GLY A 197 19.52 -11.03 -10.87
CA GLY A 197 18.27 -11.16 -11.63
C GLY A 197 18.49 -11.60 -13.07
N LEU A 198 19.69 -11.35 -13.60
CA LEU A 198 20.16 -11.77 -14.92
C LEU A 198 21.25 -12.85 -14.75
N ALA A 199 21.17 -13.92 -15.53
CA ALA A 199 22.15 -15.01 -15.52
C ALA A 199 23.11 -14.98 -16.72
N ASP A 200 22.63 -14.58 -17.90
CA ASP A 200 23.40 -14.55 -19.15
C ASP A 200 22.76 -13.60 -20.19
N GLU A 201 23.31 -13.57 -21.41
CA GLU A 201 22.82 -12.73 -22.53
C GLU A 201 21.40 -13.07 -23.04
N ASN A 202 20.77 -14.15 -22.59
CA ASN A 202 19.39 -14.55 -22.94
C ASN A 202 18.49 -14.83 -21.72
N THR A 203 19.04 -14.99 -20.52
CA THR A 203 18.32 -15.45 -19.32
C THR A 203 18.18 -14.35 -18.26
N PRO A 204 16.95 -13.84 -17.99
CA PRO A 204 15.69 -14.10 -18.69
C PRO A 204 15.56 -13.26 -19.98
N PRO A 205 14.64 -13.61 -20.91
CA PRO A 205 14.48 -12.86 -22.15
C PRO A 205 13.97 -11.42 -21.92
N VAL A 206 14.48 -10.46 -22.69
CA VAL A 206 14.05 -9.04 -22.63
C VAL A 206 12.53 -8.87 -22.70
N SER A 207 11.82 -9.71 -23.46
CA SER A 207 10.37 -9.69 -23.61
C SER A 207 9.58 -9.99 -22.33
N ILE A 208 10.14 -10.73 -21.36
CA ILE A 208 9.50 -10.97 -20.05
C ILE A 208 9.92 -9.93 -19.01
N MET A 209 11.08 -9.30 -19.16
CA MET A 209 11.51 -8.20 -18.28
C MET A 209 10.83 -6.87 -18.60
N GLN A 210 10.66 -6.54 -19.89
CA GLN A 210 10.17 -5.24 -20.33
C GLN A 210 8.81 -4.81 -19.72
N PRO A 211 7.83 -5.69 -19.47
CA PRO A 211 6.58 -5.33 -18.78
C PRO A 211 6.75 -4.88 -17.32
N LEU A 212 7.82 -5.33 -16.64
CA LEU A 212 8.11 -4.99 -15.24
C LEU A 212 8.72 -3.58 -15.10
N LYS A 213 9.35 -3.08 -16.18
CA LYS A 213 10.12 -1.81 -16.21
C LYS A 213 11.14 -1.74 -15.05
N PRO A 214 12.07 -2.72 -14.94
CA PRO A 214 13.03 -2.77 -13.84
C PRO A 214 13.93 -1.53 -13.84
N HIS A 215 14.21 -1.03 -12.64
CA HIS A 215 14.97 0.20 -12.44
C HIS A 215 16.48 -0.06 -12.35
N GLN A 216 16.85 -1.09 -11.58
CA GLN A 216 18.21 -1.33 -11.10
C GLN A 216 18.50 -2.84 -11.10
N PHE A 217 19.72 -3.22 -11.45
CA PHE A 217 20.21 -4.59 -11.34
C PHE A 217 21.50 -4.59 -10.53
N ARG A 218 21.60 -5.44 -9.51
CA ARG A 218 22.86 -5.70 -8.82
C ARG A 218 23.46 -6.98 -9.40
N GLN A 219 24.67 -6.88 -9.98
CA GLN A 219 25.29 -7.99 -10.71
C GLN A 219 26.79 -8.09 -10.37
N PRO A 220 27.38 -9.29 -10.48
CA PRO A 220 28.81 -9.48 -10.27
C PRO A 220 29.65 -8.76 -11.34
N PRO A 221 30.96 -8.57 -11.08
CA PRO A 221 31.79 -7.69 -11.88
C PRO A 221 32.26 -8.35 -13.18
N PRO A 222 32.74 -7.54 -14.15
CA PRO A 222 33.47 -8.06 -15.29
C PRO A 222 34.65 -8.97 -14.90
N LEU A 223 34.70 -10.16 -15.49
CA LEU A 223 35.77 -11.17 -15.32
C LEU A 223 35.82 -11.77 -13.90
N HIS A 224 34.64 -12.08 -13.34
CA HIS A 224 34.52 -12.58 -11.97
C HIS A 224 34.75 -14.08 -11.78
N GLU A 225 34.97 -14.50 -10.53
CA GLU A 225 35.20 -15.90 -10.14
C GLU A 225 34.06 -16.49 -9.29
N HIS A 226 33.14 -15.66 -8.76
CA HIS A 226 32.13 -16.10 -7.80
C HIS A 226 31.08 -17.07 -8.35
N ARG A 227 30.87 -18.15 -7.60
CA ARG A 227 29.87 -19.20 -7.81
C ARG A 227 28.81 -19.17 -6.70
N PRO A 228 27.82 -18.25 -6.80
CA PRO A 228 26.83 -18.05 -5.74
C PRO A 228 25.93 -19.28 -5.59
N ASN A 229 25.40 -19.50 -4.38
CA ASN A 229 24.41 -20.54 -4.08
C ASN A 229 24.77 -21.96 -4.59
N GLY A 230 26.05 -22.24 -4.81
CA GLY A 230 26.55 -23.55 -5.24
C GLY A 230 26.47 -23.84 -6.74
N VAL A 231 26.30 -22.83 -7.61
CA VAL A 231 26.35 -23.04 -9.07
C VAL A 231 27.71 -23.61 -9.52
N PRO A 232 27.77 -24.44 -10.59
CA PRO A 232 29.01 -25.13 -10.97
C PRO A 232 30.09 -24.20 -11.56
N ALA A 233 29.70 -23.06 -12.12
CA ALA A 233 30.55 -22.08 -12.79
C ALA A 233 30.02 -20.64 -12.55
N PRO A 234 30.87 -19.59 -12.71
CA PRO A 234 30.43 -18.20 -12.63
C PRO A 234 29.26 -17.89 -13.56
N ILE A 235 28.42 -16.93 -13.18
CA ILE A 235 27.13 -16.63 -13.79
C ILE A 235 26.79 -15.15 -13.58
N GLY A 236 26.04 -14.52 -14.49
CA GLY A 236 25.57 -13.14 -14.32
C GLY A 236 26.60 -12.03 -14.54
N ASP A 237 27.78 -12.34 -15.10
CA ASP A 237 28.85 -11.36 -15.37
C ASP A 237 28.31 -10.12 -16.09
N THR A 238 28.64 -8.93 -15.57
CA THR A 238 28.22 -7.64 -16.14
C THR A 238 28.49 -7.52 -17.65
N LEU A 239 29.55 -8.13 -18.19
CA LEU A 239 29.87 -8.12 -19.62
C LEU A 239 28.84 -8.84 -20.50
N ASP A 240 28.23 -9.90 -19.99
CA ASP A 240 27.24 -10.70 -20.70
C ASP A 240 25.84 -10.06 -20.57
N VAL A 241 25.50 -9.55 -19.38
CA VAL A 241 24.13 -9.14 -19.06
C VAL A 241 23.80 -7.67 -19.33
N TRP A 242 24.78 -6.77 -19.45
CA TRP A 242 24.51 -5.32 -19.49
C TRP A 242 23.60 -4.86 -20.64
N ARG A 243 23.68 -5.56 -21.78
CA ARG A 243 22.84 -5.27 -22.95
C ARG A 243 21.36 -5.54 -22.68
N ASN A 244 21.05 -6.56 -21.88
CA ASN A 244 19.69 -6.90 -21.49
C ASN A 244 19.12 -5.90 -20.49
N ALA A 245 19.91 -5.51 -19.48
CA ALA A 245 19.55 -4.42 -18.56
C ALA A 245 19.27 -3.11 -19.34
N ALA A 246 20.16 -2.73 -20.26
CA ALA A 246 20.00 -1.54 -21.09
C ALA A 246 18.77 -1.61 -22.02
N ALA A 247 18.45 -2.79 -22.58
CA ALA A 247 17.30 -2.99 -23.46
C ALA A 247 15.95 -2.79 -22.77
N VAL A 248 15.88 -2.98 -21.45
CA VAL A 248 14.68 -2.67 -20.64
C VAL A 248 14.74 -1.32 -19.92
N GLY A 249 15.81 -0.54 -20.14
CA GLY A 249 16.02 0.79 -19.54
C GLY A 249 16.63 0.78 -18.14
N GLY A 250 17.08 -0.38 -17.64
CA GLY A 250 17.69 -0.55 -16.34
C GLY A 250 19.20 -0.24 -16.33
N VAL A 251 19.68 0.20 -15.17
CA VAL A 251 21.10 0.42 -14.85
C VAL A 251 21.64 -0.70 -13.96
N ILE A 252 22.97 -0.75 -13.78
CA ILE A 252 23.67 -1.79 -13.02
C ILE A 252 24.49 -1.20 -11.88
N THR A 253 24.24 -1.66 -10.65
CA THR A 253 25.23 -1.62 -9.56
C THR A 253 26.11 -2.85 -9.68
N VAL A 254 27.43 -2.65 -9.70
CA VAL A 254 28.39 -3.75 -9.81
C VAL A 254 28.96 -4.08 -8.43
N ASP A 255 28.57 -5.24 -7.88
CA ASP A 255 29.22 -5.80 -6.69
C ASP A 255 30.67 -6.17 -7.07
N MET A 256 31.66 -5.61 -6.37
CA MET A 256 33.06 -5.88 -6.65
C MET A 256 33.61 -7.06 -5.82
N ALA A 257 32.95 -7.44 -4.73
CA ALA A 257 33.40 -8.54 -3.86
C ALA A 257 33.34 -9.88 -4.59
N ASP A 258 32.29 -10.10 -5.38
CA ASP A 258 32.07 -11.28 -6.23
C ASP A 258 33.15 -11.48 -7.32
N SER A 259 34.12 -10.57 -7.44
CA SER A 259 35.36 -10.88 -8.17
C SER A 259 36.22 -11.96 -7.48
N PHE A 260 35.93 -12.33 -6.23
CA PHE A 260 36.46 -13.50 -5.54
C PHE A 260 35.39 -14.61 -5.43
N ASP A 261 35.81 -15.87 -5.57
CA ASP A 261 34.94 -17.00 -5.27
C ASP A 261 34.77 -17.25 -3.77
N GLY A 262 33.72 -18.00 -3.41
CA GLY A 262 33.37 -18.35 -2.03
C GLY A 262 32.62 -17.26 -1.26
N PHE A 263 31.98 -17.67 -0.16
CA PHE A 263 31.22 -16.80 0.73
C PHE A 263 31.40 -17.30 2.19
N PRO A 264 32.13 -16.58 3.07
CA PRO A 264 32.91 -15.37 2.82
C PRO A 264 33.93 -15.51 1.70
N TYR A 265 34.15 -14.38 1.01
CA TYR A 265 35.04 -14.24 -0.14
C TYR A 265 36.46 -14.74 0.11
N TRP A 266 37.00 -15.54 -0.82
CA TRP A 266 38.35 -16.11 -0.75
C TRP A 266 39.44 -15.08 -1.10
N TRP A 267 39.48 -14.02 -0.31
CA TRP A 267 40.48 -12.96 -0.36
C TRP A 267 41.90 -13.50 -0.31
N THR A 268 42.74 -13.05 -1.24
CA THR A 268 44.15 -13.44 -1.32
C THR A 268 45.06 -12.39 -0.67
N ASN A 269 45.13 -11.18 -1.24
CA ASN A 269 45.93 -10.05 -0.76
C ASN A 269 45.60 -8.73 -1.49
N TRP A 270 46.09 -7.61 -0.96
CA TRP A 270 45.87 -6.27 -1.52
C TRP A 270 46.32 -6.07 -2.97
N ASN A 271 47.39 -6.70 -3.44
CA ASN A 271 47.85 -6.53 -4.81
C ASN A 271 46.94 -7.23 -5.82
N ASP A 272 46.42 -8.42 -5.47
CA ASP A 272 45.43 -9.11 -6.29
C ASP A 272 44.14 -8.30 -6.37
N TRP A 273 43.64 -7.83 -5.22
CA TRP A 273 42.43 -6.99 -5.13
C TRP A 273 42.53 -5.71 -5.98
N TYR A 274 43.63 -4.97 -5.88
CA TYR A 274 43.86 -3.82 -6.77
C TYR A 274 43.90 -4.24 -8.25
N SER A 275 44.49 -5.39 -8.58
CA SER A 275 44.48 -5.92 -9.95
C SER A 275 43.07 -6.28 -10.44
N ARG A 276 42.21 -6.84 -9.57
CA ARG A 276 40.81 -7.17 -9.87
C ARG A 276 40.01 -5.90 -10.17
N ILE A 277 40.12 -4.88 -9.31
CA ILE A 277 39.52 -3.54 -9.52
C ILE A 277 39.91 -2.96 -10.89
N ASP A 278 41.21 -2.94 -11.21
CA ASP A 278 41.67 -2.34 -12.45
C ASP A 278 41.21 -3.12 -13.69
N LYS A 279 41.26 -4.45 -13.63
CA LYS A 279 40.81 -5.34 -14.72
C LYS A 279 39.31 -5.19 -14.97
N MET A 280 38.47 -5.21 -13.93
CA MET A 280 37.02 -5.16 -14.10
C MET A 280 36.57 -3.79 -14.66
N ILE A 281 37.16 -2.70 -14.16
CA ILE A 281 36.91 -1.33 -14.66
C ILE A 281 37.41 -1.19 -16.12
N ALA A 282 38.58 -1.74 -16.45
CA ALA A 282 39.10 -1.71 -17.81
C ALA A 282 38.27 -2.57 -18.79
N ALA A 283 37.78 -3.73 -18.35
CA ALA A 283 36.94 -4.62 -19.14
C ALA A 283 35.58 -3.97 -19.46
N ALA A 284 34.88 -3.40 -18.47
CA ALA A 284 33.64 -2.65 -18.69
C ALA A 284 33.82 -1.53 -19.74
N LYS A 285 34.91 -0.76 -19.63
CA LYS A 285 35.23 0.33 -20.56
C LYS A 285 35.60 -0.17 -21.95
N SER A 286 36.35 -1.28 -22.05
CA SER A 286 36.73 -1.89 -23.32
C SER A 286 35.53 -2.51 -24.05
N ALA A 287 34.55 -3.05 -23.32
CA ALA A 287 33.30 -3.58 -23.86
C ALA A 287 32.26 -2.49 -24.18
N GLY A 288 32.50 -1.25 -23.75
CA GLY A 288 31.62 -0.10 -23.98
C GLY A 288 30.36 -0.11 -23.10
N VAL A 289 30.43 -0.69 -21.89
CA VAL A 289 29.30 -0.74 -20.94
C VAL A 289 28.93 0.68 -20.49
N THR A 290 27.74 1.15 -20.88
CA THR A 290 27.29 2.53 -20.61
C THR A 290 26.42 2.67 -19.36
N ASN A 291 25.71 1.61 -18.95
CA ASN A 291 24.63 1.66 -17.96
C ASN A 291 25.03 1.20 -16.54
N ILE A 292 26.32 1.10 -16.21
CA ILE A 292 26.75 0.99 -14.80
C ILE A 292 26.34 2.29 -14.08
N ASP A 293 25.50 2.19 -13.06
CA ASP A 293 25.16 3.26 -12.13
C ASP A 293 26.29 3.50 -11.14
N SER A 294 26.74 2.45 -10.45
CA SER A 294 27.73 2.54 -9.39
C SER A 294 28.66 1.32 -9.31
N TRP A 295 29.85 1.54 -8.74
CA TRP A 295 30.75 0.49 -8.28
C TRP A 295 30.54 0.26 -6.77
N GLU A 296 30.31 -0.98 -6.34
CA GLU A 296 30.06 -1.34 -4.95
C GLU A 296 31.27 -2.11 -4.38
N PRO A 297 32.13 -1.49 -3.54
CA PRO A 297 33.44 -2.03 -3.17
C PRO A 297 33.46 -3.34 -2.38
N TRP A 298 32.40 -3.66 -1.64
CA TRP A 298 32.33 -4.87 -0.81
C TRP A 298 30.89 -5.18 -0.39
N ASN A 299 30.61 -6.46 -0.12
CA ASN A 299 29.31 -6.98 0.30
C ASN A 299 29.36 -7.58 1.72
N GLU A 300 28.38 -7.28 2.56
CA GLU A 300 28.23 -7.73 3.96
C GLU A 300 29.52 -7.69 4.83
N PRO A 301 30.27 -6.56 4.86
CA PRO A 301 31.58 -6.46 5.51
C PRO A 301 31.54 -6.60 7.04
N ASP A 302 30.36 -6.58 7.66
CA ASP A 302 30.14 -6.85 9.08
C ASP A 302 30.49 -8.30 9.48
N TRP A 303 30.48 -9.25 8.53
CA TRP A 303 30.91 -10.63 8.78
C TRP A 303 31.75 -11.26 7.65
N THR A 304 31.66 -10.80 6.40
CA THR A 304 32.47 -11.34 5.29
C THR A 304 33.89 -10.74 5.21
N TRP A 305 34.15 -9.61 5.88
CA TRP A 305 35.39 -8.85 5.69
C TRP A 305 36.62 -9.67 6.11
N PRO A 306 37.57 -9.93 5.20
CA PRO A 306 38.62 -10.92 5.41
C PRO A 306 39.66 -10.44 6.44
N SER A 307 39.85 -11.24 7.50
CA SER A 307 40.93 -11.02 8.48
C SER A 307 42.32 -10.96 7.82
N GLY A 308 42.50 -11.68 6.69
CA GLY A 308 43.68 -11.63 5.83
C GLY A 308 43.94 -10.30 5.11
N ALA A 309 43.02 -9.32 5.16
CA ALA A 309 43.31 -7.94 4.73
C ALA A 309 44.24 -7.20 5.71
N GLY A 310 44.38 -7.67 6.96
CA GLY A 310 45.24 -7.09 7.98
C GLY A 310 44.82 -5.70 8.49
N VAL A 311 43.62 -5.25 8.13
CA VAL A 311 43.05 -3.93 8.47
C VAL A 311 41.54 -4.03 8.67
N SER A 312 40.94 -3.06 9.35
CA SER A 312 39.48 -2.96 9.47
C SER A 312 38.82 -2.65 8.12
N PHE A 313 37.53 -3.01 7.97
CA PHE A 313 36.75 -2.63 6.79
C PHE A 313 36.78 -1.12 6.53
N ASN A 314 36.70 -0.30 7.57
CA ASN A 314 36.77 1.17 7.43
C ASN A 314 38.08 1.66 6.80
N GLU A 315 39.22 1.04 7.10
CA GLU A 315 40.48 1.36 6.40
C GLU A 315 40.51 0.73 5.00
N GLY A 316 40.00 -0.50 4.85
CA GLY A 316 39.90 -1.19 3.57
C GLY A 316 39.08 -0.44 2.54
N TRP A 317 37.92 0.10 2.94
CA TRP A 317 37.09 1.02 2.18
C TRP A 317 37.90 2.21 1.66
N VAL A 318 38.68 2.88 2.52
CA VAL A 318 39.47 4.06 2.14
C VAL A 318 40.54 3.69 1.10
N ARG A 319 41.16 2.51 1.22
CA ARG A 319 42.11 1.97 0.23
C ARG A 319 41.41 1.69 -1.10
N THR A 320 40.30 0.96 -1.08
CA THR A 320 39.53 0.56 -2.27
C THR A 320 38.91 1.75 -3.00
N TYR A 321 38.21 2.64 -2.28
CA TYR A 321 37.62 3.87 -2.83
C TYR A 321 38.67 4.71 -3.56
N ARG A 322 39.87 4.85 -2.98
CA ARG A 322 40.99 5.56 -3.61
C ARG A 322 41.55 4.85 -4.85
N ARG A 323 41.51 3.51 -4.91
CA ARG A 323 41.87 2.78 -6.15
C ARG A 323 40.81 2.94 -7.22
N ILE A 324 39.52 2.79 -6.90
CA ILE A 324 38.43 3.03 -7.85
C ILE A 324 38.51 4.47 -8.39
N ARG A 325 38.79 5.48 -7.55
CA ARG A 325 38.96 6.88 -7.99
C ARG A 325 40.19 7.12 -8.89
N GLN A 326 41.21 6.26 -8.85
CA GLN A 326 42.34 6.32 -9.80
C GLN A 326 41.92 5.75 -11.16
N SER A 327 41.23 4.62 -11.17
CA SER A 327 40.87 3.88 -12.39
C SER A 327 39.56 4.37 -13.03
N GLU A 328 38.67 5.01 -12.27
CA GLU A 328 37.47 5.74 -12.70
C GLU A 328 37.11 6.92 -11.77
N PRO A 329 37.58 8.15 -12.08
CA PRO A 329 37.38 9.31 -11.20
C PRO A 329 35.93 9.70 -10.92
N ASN A 330 35.02 9.52 -11.88
CA ASN A 330 33.71 10.20 -11.88
C ASN A 330 32.49 9.29 -11.59
N LYS A 331 32.62 7.96 -11.63
CA LYS A 331 31.49 7.04 -11.43
C LYS A 331 31.08 6.99 -9.95
N PRO A 332 29.79 7.01 -9.58
CA PRO A 332 29.35 6.77 -8.21
C PRO A 332 29.97 5.52 -7.59
N ILE A 333 30.24 5.59 -6.28
CA ILE A 333 30.62 4.44 -5.46
C ILE A 333 29.51 4.23 -4.42
N MET A 334 28.94 3.02 -4.37
CA MET A 334 27.94 2.60 -3.39
C MET A 334 28.62 1.97 -2.17
N GLY A 335 28.03 2.03 -0.97
CA GLY A 335 28.52 1.33 0.22
C GLY A 335 27.92 1.87 1.53
N PRO A 336 28.04 1.17 2.67
CA PRO A 336 28.93 0.04 2.94
C PRO A 336 28.34 -1.36 2.74
N SER A 337 27.06 -1.49 2.41
CA SER A 337 26.37 -2.78 2.16
C SER A 337 26.44 -3.76 3.34
N TYR A 338 26.11 -3.30 4.55
CA TYR A 338 25.99 -4.17 5.72
C TYR A 338 24.81 -5.13 5.59
N SER A 339 24.94 -6.37 6.10
CA SER A 339 23.92 -7.43 6.03
C SER A 339 22.59 -7.09 6.74
N HIS A 340 22.63 -6.10 7.62
CA HIS A 340 21.50 -5.58 8.37
C HIS A 340 21.78 -4.14 8.83
N TRP A 341 20.74 -3.45 9.29
CA TRP A 341 20.87 -2.13 9.89
C TRP A 341 21.43 -2.21 11.33
N ASP A 342 22.69 -1.80 11.51
CA ASP A 342 23.22 -1.33 12.80
C ASP A 342 23.67 0.13 12.73
N VAL A 343 23.08 0.95 13.59
CA VAL A 343 23.38 2.38 13.72
C VAL A 343 24.82 2.65 14.18
N ASN A 344 25.47 1.73 14.92
CA ASN A 344 26.83 1.94 15.44
C ASN A 344 27.87 1.69 14.35
N SER A 345 27.69 0.63 13.55
CA SER A 345 28.52 0.29 12.40
C SER A 345 28.39 1.35 11.31
N MET A 346 27.16 1.74 10.94
CA MET A 346 26.94 2.85 10.00
C MET A 346 27.54 4.17 10.50
N ARG A 347 27.42 4.49 11.80
CA ARG A 347 28.05 5.66 12.43
C ARG A 347 29.58 5.59 12.36
N SER A 348 30.17 4.44 12.62
CA SER A 348 31.62 4.21 12.54
C SER A 348 32.13 4.43 11.11
N PHE A 349 31.45 3.81 10.14
CA PHE A 349 31.73 3.96 8.72
C PHE A 349 31.64 5.42 8.26
N LEU A 350 30.50 6.10 8.49
CA LEU A 350 30.28 7.48 8.03
C LEU A 350 31.27 8.47 8.66
N ASN A 351 31.63 8.32 9.93
CA ASN A 351 32.65 9.16 10.56
C ASN A 351 34.02 8.98 9.90
N ASN A 352 34.45 7.73 9.68
CA ASN A 352 35.71 7.43 8.99
C ASN A 352 35.70 7.96 7.54
N ALA A 353 34.64 7.67 6.79
CA ALA A 353 34.48 8.08 5.39
C ALA A 353 34.43 9.61 5.23
N LYS A 354 33.80 10.33 6.16
CA LYS A 354 33.82 11.80 6.24
C LYS A 354 35.23 12.32 6.56
N ALA A 355 35.91 11.75 7.57
CA ALA A 355 37.24 12.20 7.97
C ALA A 355 38.33 11.95 6.90
N THR A 356 38.15 10.96 6.03
CA THR A 356 39.12 10.54 5.01
C THR A 356 38.81 11.03 3.59
N ASN A 357 37.72 11.79 3.42
CA ASN A 357 37.16 12.25 2.14
C ASN A 357 36.79 11.11 1.17
N THR A 358 36.19 10.05 1.70
CA THR A 358 35.72 8.88 0.95
C THR A 358 34.27 8.52 1.30
N LEU A 359 33.39 9.51 1.51
CA LEU A 359 31.95 9.25 1.58
C LEU A 359 31.46 8.61 0.28
N PRO A 360 30.57 7.61 0.33
CA PRO A 360 29.97 7.05 -0.87
C PRO A 360 29.05 8.08 -1.55
N GLN A 361 28.71 7.82 -2.81
CA GLN A 361 27.76 8.62 -3.58
C GLN A 361 26.33 8.06 -3.48
N VAL A 362 26.21 6.82 -2.99
CA VAL A 362 24.96 6.14 -2.63
C VAL A 362 25.26 5.35 -1.36
N VAL A 363 24.50 5.54 -0.27
CA VAL A 363 24.64 4.66 0.90
C VAL A 363 23.90 3.34 0.64
N SER A 364 24.40 2.24 1.19
CA SER A 364 23.75 0.93 1.07
C SER A 364 23.77 0.11 2.37
N TRP A 365 22.72 -0.68 2.58
CA TRP A 365 22.61 -1.76 3.55
C TRP A 365 21.44 -2.67 3.18
N HIS A 366 21.39 -3.88 3.73
CA HIS A 366 20.36 -4.87 3.42
C HIS A 366 19.21 -4.87 4.44
N GLU A 367 17.99 -5.17 3.99
CA GLU A 367 16.77 -5.23 4.82
C GLU A 367 16.21 -6.66 4.88
N LEU A 368 17.06 -7.58 5.36
CA LEU A 368 16.83 -9.04 5.42
C LEU A 368 16.21 -9.51 6.75
N SER A 369 15.55 -8.62 7.50
CA SER A 369 15.06 -8.85 8.87
C SER A 369 13.54 -8.67 9.04
N GLY A 370 12.77 -8.73 7.95
CA GLY A 370 11.33 -8.52 7.94
C GLY A 370 10.94 -7.09 7.56
N TRP A 371 9.85 -6.94 6.78
CA TRP A 371 9.44 -5.63 6.25
C TRP A 371 9.12 -4.58 7.33
N GLN A 372 8.83 -4.99 8.55
CA GLN A 372 8.38 -4.11 9.63
C GLN A 372 9.46 -3.11 10.09
N GLN A 373 10.73 -3.41 9.86
CA GLN A 373 11.86 -2.59 10.32
C GLN A 373 12.25 -1.47 9.34
N VAL A 374 11.98 -1.64 8.04
CA VAL A 374 12.46 -0.78 6.94
C VAL A 374 12.20 0.72 7.20
N THR A 375 10.97 1.08 7.55
CA THR A 375 10.60 2.47 7.87
C THR A 375 11.37 3.01 9.08
N GLY A 376 11.66 2.18 10.09
CA GLY A 376 12.45 2.56 11.25
C GLY A 376 13.91 2.79 10.89
N ASN A 377 14.51 1.86 10.14
CA ASN A 377 15.91 1.85 9.74
C ASN A 377 16.25 3.04 8.83
N VAL A 378 15.45 3.28 7.78
CA VAL A 378 15.64 4.44 6.89
C VAL A 378 15.52 5.77 7.66
N ARG A 379 14.56 5.88 8.60
CA ARG A 379 14.43 7.09 9.44
C ARG A 379 15.58 7.26 10.43
N ALA A 380 16.12 6.17 10.97
CA ALA A 380 17.30 6.17 11.82
C ALA A 380 18.55 6.60 11.03
N TYR A 381 18.72 6.13 9.79
CA TYR A 381 19.75 6.62 8.89
C TYR A 381 19.63 8.13 8.62
N ARG A 382 18.44 8.60 8.23
CA ARG A 382 18.19 10.05 8.02
C ARG A 382 18.43 10.88 9.28
N ALA A 383 18.28 10.32 10.48
CA ALA A 383 18.67 10.98 11.73
C ALA A 383 20.19 11.02 11.92
N LEU A 384 20.90 9.93 11.64
CA LEU A 384 22.34 9.82 11.72
C LEU A 384 23.05 10.80 10.76
N GLU A 385 22.55 11.00 9.54
CA GLU A 385 23.07 12.01 8.61
C GLU A 385 23.05 13.42 9.22
N ARG A 386 21.92 13.81 9.82
CA ARG A 386 21.75 15.11 10.49
C ARG A 386 22.67 15.26 11.69
N GLU A 387 22.82 14.19 12.48
CA GLU A 387 23.68 14.18 13.67
C GLU A 387 25.17 14.31 13.30
N LEU A 388 25.63 13.60 12.27
CA LEU A 388 27.02 13.66 11.80
C LEU A 388 27.31 14.89 10.92
N GLY A 389 26.30 15.72 10.60
CA GLY A 389 26.42 16.85 9.69
C GLY A 389 26.83 16.42 8.28
N ILE A 390 26.11 15.45 7.72
CA ILE A 390 26.26 14.93 6.36
C ILE A 390 25.02 15.37 5.56
N SER A 391 25.24 15.92 4.35
CA SER A 391 24.14 16.25 3.44
C SER A 391 23.46 14.97 2.93
N PRO A 392 22.12 14.92 2.78
CA PRO A 392 21.40 13.70 2.44
C PRO A 392 21.96 12.96 1.23
N LEU A 393 22.45 11.74 1.47
CA LEU A 393 22.90 10.81 0.42
C LEU A 393 21.68 10.07 -0.17
N PRO A 394 21.72 9.65 -1.45
CA PRO A 394 20.80 8.65 -1.95
C PRO A 394 20.99 7.33 -1.18
N ILE A 395 19.89 6.62 -0.88
CA ILE A 395 19.90 5.31 -0.22
C ILE A 395 19.58 4.25 -1.28
N SER A 396 20.41 3.22 -1.37
CA SER A 396 20.05 1.95 -1.98
C SER A 396 19.75 0.92 -0.87
N ILE A 397 18.70 0.11 -1.03
CA ILE A 397 18.48 -1.08 -0.21
C ILE A 397 18.77 -2.29 -1.10
N ASN A 398 20.07 -2.54 -1.29
CA ASN A 398 20.62 -3.34 -2.38
C ASN A 398 20.50 -4.87 -2.17
N GLU A 399 19.96 -5.31 -1.03
CA GLU A 399 19.24 -6.59 -0.87
C GLU A 399 18.06 -6.41 0.10
N TYR A 400 16.87 -6.96 -0.23
CA TYR A 400 15.72 -6.97 0.68
C TYR A 400 14.84 -8.24 0.61
N ALA A 401 14.04 -8.41 1.67
CA ALA A 401 13.16 -9.52 2.00
C ALA A 401 13.86 -10.81 2.45
N THR A 402 13.28 -11.43 3.49
CA THR A 402 13.68 -12.74 4.00
C THR A 402 13.34 -13.86 2.99
N PRO A 403 13.94 -15.07 3.11
CA PRO A 403 13.57 -16.22 2.27
C PRO A 403 12.07 -16.59 2.33
N ASP A 404 11.41 -16.33 3.46
CA ASP A 404 9.98 -16.62 3.66
C ASP A 404 9.06 -15.51 3.11
N GLU A 405 9.58 -14.29 2.90
CA GLU A 405 8.81 -13.13 2.43
C GLU A 405 9.01 -12.82 0.94
N ILE A 406 10.21 -13.07 0.38
CA ILE A 406 10.61 -12.61 -0.96
C ILE A 406 9.63 -13.04 -2.06
N ASP A 407 9.02 -14.21 -1.91
CA ASP A 407 8.10 -14.79 -2.88
C ASP A 407 6.63 -14.82 -2.40
N VAL A 408 6.30 -13.99 -1.40
CA VAL A 408 4.93 -13.69 -0.95
C VAL A 408 4.53 -12.30 -1.46
N PRO A 409 3.59 -12.18 -2.42
CA PRO A 409 3.24 -10.91 -3.06
C PRO A 409 2.87 -9.76 -2.12
N SER A 410 2.20 -10.03 -0.98
CA SER A 410 1.91 -9.00 0.03
C SER A 410 3.18 -8.52 0.75
N SER A 411 3.99 -9.44 1.27
CA SER A 411 5.22 -9.12 2.01
C SER A 411 6.15 -8.21 1.22
N VAL A 412 6.40 -8.51 -0.06
CA VAL A 412 7.23 -7.64 -0.92
C VAL A 412 6.53 -6.33 -1.32
N ASN A 413 5.20 -6.25 -1.23
CA ASN A 413 4.48 -4.98 -1.39
C ASN A 413 4.70 -4.03 -0.21
N HIS A 414 4.82 -4.54 1.02
CA HIS A 414 5.22 -3.74 2.18
C HIS A 414 6.63 -3.14 2.01
N TYR A 415 7.58 -3.90 1.46
CA TYR A 415 8.91 -3.39 1.13
C TYR A 415 8.83 -2.24 0.11
N VAL A 416 8.21 -2.48 -1.05
CA VAL A 416 8.04 -1.48 -2.12
C VAL A 416 7.34 -0.21 -1.63
N ALA A 417 6.24 -0.34 -0.88
CA ALA A 417 5.49 0.79 -0.33
C ALA A 417 6.33 1.66 0.61
N GLN A 418 7.17 1.05 1.45
CA GLN A 418 8.05 1.77 2.37
C GLN A 418 9.23 2.44 1.67
N PHE A 419 9.84 1.79 0.68
CA PHE A 419 10.91 2.41 -0.13
C PHE A 419 10.42 3.66 -0.88
N GLU A 420 9.20 3.60 -1.42
CA GLU A 420 8.53 4.73 -2.05
C GLU A 420 8.19 5.85 -1.05
N ARG A 421 7.68 5.49 0.13
CA ARG A 421 7.27 6.43 1.19
C ARG A 421 8.45 7.17 1.83
N GLU A 422 9.55 6.48 2.11
CA GLU A 422 10.68 7.01 2.91
C GLU A 422 11.83 7.59 2.06
N GLY A 423 11.71 7.56 0.74
CA GLY A 423 12.66 8.23 -0.16
C GLY A 423 13.95 7.44 -0.44
N VAL A 424 13.84 6.11 -0.55
CA VAL A 424 14.90 5.24 -1.09
C VAL A 424 15.06 5.49 -2.59
N ARG A 425 16.30 5.49 -3.11
CA ARG A 425 16.62 5.73 -4.53
C ARG A 425 16.36 4.48 -5.37
N ASP A 426 16.76 3.32 -4.86
CA ASP A 426 16.77 2.02 -5.52
C ASP A 426 16.73 0.93 -4.45
N ALA A 427 16.13 -0.22 -4.76
CA ALA A 427 16.18 -1.39 -3.90
C ALA A 427 16.10 -2.68 -4.72
N GLU A 428 16.86 -3.69 -4.34
CA GLU A 428 17.06 -4.90 -5.10
C GLU A 428 16.60 -6.16 -4.33
N ARG A 429 15.76 -6.99 -4.97
CA ARG A 429 15.31 -8.27 -4.43
C ARG A 429 16.52 -9.15 -4.07
N ALA A 430 16.59 -9.65 -2.84
CA ALA A 430 17.69 -10.46 -2.32
C ALA A 430 17.85 -11.81 -3.06
N PHE A 431 19.06 -12.38 -3.06
CA PHE A 431 19.40 -13.53 -3.90
C PHE A 431 19.55 -14.87 -3.15
N TRP A 432 18.43 -15.35 -2.62
CA TRP A 432 18.39 -16.58 -1.83
C TRP A 432 18.45 -17.91 -2.61
N PHE A 433 18.29 -17.89 -3.95
CA PHE A 433 18.02 -19.10 -4.74
C PHE A 433 18.72 -19.11 -6.12
N GLU A 434 17.99 -19.08 -7.24
CA GLU A 434 18.52 -19.28 -8.61
C GLU A 434 18.65 -17.96 -9.42
N ALA A 435 19.82 -17.72 -10.01
CA ALA A 435 20.08 -16.54 -10.84
C ALA A 435 19.24 -16.56 -12.13
N GLY A 436 19.03 -15.40 -12.75
CA GLY A 436 18.24 -15.30 -13.99
C GLY A 436 16.72 -15.45 -13.80
N THR A 437 16.25 -15.64 -12.56
CA THR A 437 14.82 -15.75 -12.22
C THR A 437 14.16 -14.41 -11.88
N LEU A 438 14.92 -13.31 -11.94
CA LEU A 438 14.55 -12.03 -11.32
C LEU A 438 14.19 -12.20 -9.83
N ASN A 439 14.93 -13.06 -9.13
CA ASN A 439 14.73 -13.38 -7.71
C ASN A 439 13.31 -13.91 -7.45
N GLY A 440 12.91 -15.00 -8.11
CA GLY A 440 11.62 -15.67 -7.87
C GLY A 440 10.38 -15.02 -8.50
N LEU A 441 10.52 -13.92 -9.26
CA LEU A 441 9.43 -13.47 -10.15
C LEU A 441 9.18 -14.50 -11.28
N LEU A 442 10.20 -15.27 -11.67
CA LEU A 442 10.08 -16.31 -12.69
C LEU A 442 10.40 -17.70 -12.13
N HIS A 443 9.64 -18.70 -12.56
CA HIS A 443 9.93 -20.12 -12.34
C HIS A 443 9.81 -20.87 -13.67
N ASN A 444 10.81 -21.68 -14.03
CA ASN A 444 10.92 -22.34 -15.34
C ASN A 444 10.73 -21.36 -16.54
N GLY A 445 11.20 -20.11 -16.39
CA GLY A 445 11.05 -19.05 -17.40
C GLY A 445 9.62 -18.52 -17.58
N GLN A 446 8.70 -18.82 -16.66
CA GLN A 446 7.31 -18.37 -16.68
C GLN A 446 6.98 -17.56 -15.40
N PRO A 447 6.01 -16.62 -15.43
CA PRO A 447 5.66 -15.78 -14.28
C PRO A 447 5.21 -16.55 -13.03
N THR A 448 5.54 -16.04 -11.85
CA THR A 448 4.91 -16.36 -10.55
C THR A 448 3.85 -15.30 -10.19
N ALA A 449 3.18 -15.42 -9.03
CA ALA A 449 2.27 -14.38 -8.56
C ALA A 449 2.98 -13.02 -8.37
N SER A 450 4.20 -13.05 -7.81
CA SER A 450 5.00 -11.84 -7.55
C SER A 450 5.33 -11.08 -8.83
N TYR A 451 5.61 -11.76 -9.95
CA TYR A 451 5.81 -11.09 -11.25
C TYR A 451 4.66 -10.15 -11.61
N TRP A 452 3.42 -10.59 -11.43
CA TRP A 452 2.25 -9.79 -11.80
C TRP A 452 2.04 -8.60 -10.87
N MET A 453 2.39 -8.74 -9.59
CA MET A 453 2.45 -7.61 -8.66
C MET A 453 3.52 -6.59 -9.09
N TYR A 454 4.74 -7.01 -9.46
CA TYR A 454 5.78 -6.11 -9.95
C TYR A 454 5.42 -5.50 -11.30
N LYS A 455 4.68 -6.22 -12.15
CA LYS A 455 4.09 -5.69 -13.40
C LYS A 455 3.07 -4.59 -13.10
N TRP A 456 2.20 -4.76 -12.09
CA TRP A 456 1.25 -3.73 -11.67
C TRP A 456 1.92 -2.47 -11.11
N TYR A 457 3.00 -2.63 -10.33
CA TYR A 457 3.83 -1.51 -9.86
C TYR A 457 4.57 -0.83 -11.03
N GLY A 458 5.14 -1.63 -11.94
CA GLY A 458 5.75 -1.15 -13.18
C GLY A 458 4.79 -0.36 -14.07
N ASP A 459 3.52 -0.81 -14.16
CA ASP A 459 2.43 -0.14 -14.89
C ASP A 459 2.19 1.31 -14.43
N GLN A 460 2.42 1.64 -13.16
CA GLN A 460 2.06 2.95 -12.57
C GLN A 460 2.70 4.14 -13.30
N THR A 461 1.96 5.26 -13.31
CA THR A 461 2.23 6.51 -14.04
C THR A 461 1.99 7.74 -13.15
N GLY A 462 2.48 8.91 -13.57
CA GLY A 462 2.29 10.16 -12.85
C GLY A 462 3.16 10.25 -11.59
N ASN A 463 2.52 10.49 -10.45
CA ASN A 463 3.18 10.60 -9.15
C ASN A 463 2.73 9.48 -8.20
N VAL A 464 3.66 8.97 -7.40
CA VAL A 464 3.34 8.22 -6.19
C VAL A 464 2.69 9.17 -5.19
N VAL A 465 1.63 8.70 -4.55
CA VAL A 465 0.80 9.47 -3.60
C VAL A 465 0.71 8.78 -2.24
N ARG A 466 0.37 9.54 -1.20
CA ARG A 466 0.47 9.10 0.20
C ARG A 466 -0.50 7.98 0.52
N VAL A 467 0.04 6.79 0.80
CA VAL A 467 -0.69 5.69 1.46
C VAL A 467 -0.37 5.68 2.94
N THR A 468 -1.42 5.69 3.77
CA THR A 468 -1.36 5.46 5.21
C THR A 468 -1.68 3.99 5.49
N PRO A 469 -0.70 3.18 5.94
CA PRO A 469 -0.89 1.76 6.16
C PRO A 469 -1.79 1.47 7.36
N THR A 470 -2.29 0.24 7.42
CA THR A 470 -2.92 -0.34 8.61
C THR A 470 -1.88 -1.16 9.39
N ALA A 471 -2.29 -1.97 10.37
CA ALA A 471 -1.36 -2.84 11.08
C ALA A 471 -0.75 -3.93 10.17
N ASN A 472 -1.52 -4.42 9.18
CA ASN A 472 -1.11 -5.51 8.29
C ASN A 472 -1.35 -5.22 6.80
N ASN A 473 -2.00 -4.11 6.41
CA ASN A 473 -2.18 -3.75 5.00
C ASN A 473 -1.31 -2.53 4.65
N ASP A 474 -0.49 -2.63 3.62
CA ASP A 474 0.24 -1.50 3.03
C ASP A 474 0.19 -1.56 1.49
N GLY A 475 0.45 -0.42 0.84
CA GLY A 475 0.47 -0.34 -0.61
C GLY A 475 1.17 0.87 -1.19
N VAL A 476 1.53 0.73 -2.47
CA VAL A 476 2.03 1.83 -3.31
C VAL A 476 0.90 2.31 -4.21
N ALA A 477 0.53 3.58 -4.07
CA ALA A 477 -0.47 4.23 -4.92
C ALA A 477 0.17 5.26 -5.84
N ALA A 478 -0.33 5.34 -7.07
CA ALA A 478 0.05 6.35 -8.03
C ALA A 478 -1.18 7.00 -8.68
N TYR A 479 -1.03 8.27 -9.07
CA TYR A 479 -2.05 9.09 -9.71
C TYR A 479 -1.41 10.02 -10.76
N ASP A 480 -1.95 10.00 -11.98
CA ASP A 480 -1.52 10.89 -13.08
C ASP A 480 -2.52 12.01 -13.41
N GLY A 481 -3.60 12.12 -12.63
CA GLY A 481 -4.70 13.07 -12.87
C GLY A 481 -5.81 12.53 -13.78
N SER A 482 -5.59 11.39 -14.46
CA SER A 482 -6.56 10.69 -15.31
C SER A 482 -6.88 9.27 -14.84
N THR A 483 -5.90 8.60 -14.21
CA THR A 483 -6.00 7.24 -13.70
C THR A 483 -5.34 7.18 -12.33
N PHE A 484 -6.03 6.56 -11.36
CA PHE A 484 -5.47 6.18 -10.07
C PHE A 484 -5.22 4.67 -10.05
N SER A 485 -4.08 4.22 -9.50
CA SER A 485 -3.74 2.81 -9.36
C SER A 485 -3.03 2.56 -8.03
N LEU A 486 -3.62 1.74 -7.16
CA LEU A 486 -3.05 1.25 -5.90
C LEU A 486 -2.71 -0.24 -6.03
N VAL A 487 -1.50 -0.63 -5.60
CA VAL A 487 -1.11 -2.03 -5.38
C VAL A 487 -0.95 -2.27 -3.88
N PHE A 488 -1.71 -3.21 -3.31
CA PHE A 488 -1.88 -3.40 -1.86
C PHE A 488 -2.05 -4.87 -1.45
N GLY A 489 -1.87 -5.18 -0.16
CA GLY A 489 -2.02 -6.55 0.39
C GLY A 489 -1.51 -6.66 1.83
N GLY A 490 -1.56 -7.88 2.39
CA GLY A 490 -1.03 -8.23 3.71
C GLY A 490 -2.08 -8.48 4.81
N GLN A 491 -3.32 -8.10 4.56
CA GLN A 491 -4.44 -8.20 5.49
C GLN A 491 -5.45 -9.27 5.04
N ALA A 492 -6.17 -9.84 6.01
CA ALA A 492 -7.19 -10.85 5.77
C ALA A 492 -8.62 -10.29 5.90
N GLY A 493 -9.57 -10.89 5.19
CA GLY A 493 -11.01 -10.72 5.43
C GLY A 493 -11.66 -9.52 4.72
N ASN A 494 -12.77 -9.03 5.28
CA ASN A 494 -13.59 -7.97 4.67
C ASN A 494 -13.13 -6.58 5.13
N ASN A 495 -12.37 -5.89 4.28
CA ASN A 495 -11.70 -4.61 4.55
C ASN A 495 -12.24 -3.50 3.62
N SER A 496 -11.62 -2.32 3.64
CA SER A 496 -11.89 -1.30 2.60
C SER A 496 -10.67 -0.44 2.26
N VAL A 497 -10.69 0.14 1.07
CA VAL A 497 -9.75 1.19 0.64
C VAL A 497 -10.52 2.51 0.54
N ARG A 498 -10.05 3.55 1.24
CA ARG A 498 -10.56 4.92 1.09
C ARG A 498 -9.55 5.75 0.30
N VAL A 499 -9.99 6.37 -0.80
CA VAL A 499 -9.16 7.19 -1.68
C VAL A 499 -9.71 8.62 -1.73
N ASP A 500 -8.87 9.56 -1.29
CA ASP A 500 -9.14 11.01 -1.25
C ASP A 500 -8.39 11.74 -2.38
N GLY A 501 -8.76 12.99 -2.66
CA GLY A 501 -8.06 13.83 -3.64
C GLY A 501 -8.40 13.55 -5.11
N ILE A 502 -9.26 12.56 -5.38
CA ILE A 502 -9.61 12.09 -6.73
C ILE A 502 -10.72 12.91 -7.42
N GLY A 503 -11.03 14.11 -6.95
CA GLY A 503 -12.07 14.98 -7.55
C GLY A 503 -11.83 15.33 -9.04
N GLY A 504 -10.60 15.20 -9.53
CA GLY A 504 -10.26 15.32 -10.95
C GLY A 504 -10.84 14.20 -11.84
N LEU A 505 -11.21 13.05 -11.26
CA LEU A 505 -11.87 11.95 -11.98
C LEU A 505 -13.38 12.18 -12.20
N GLY A 506 -13.95 13.26 -11.65
CA GLY A 506 -15.38 13.58 -11.74
C GLY A 506 -16.19 13.13 -10.53
N SER A 507 -17.53 13.13 -10.66
CA SER A 507 -18.48 12.76 -9.61
C SER A 507 -18.77 11.26 -9.51
N SER A 508 -18.27 10.45 -10.46
CA SER A 508 -18.33 8.99 -10.41
C SER A 508 -17.07 8.40 -11.03
N VAL A 509 -16.66 7.24 -10.52
CA VAL A 509 -15.54 6.47 -11.05
C VAL A 509 -15.98 5.04 -11.37
N THR A 510 -15.32 4.43 -12.35
CA THR A 510 -15.28 2.98 -12.49
C THR A 510 -14.10 2.47 -11.69
N ALA A 511 -14.38 1.72 -10.63
CA ALA A 511 -13.37 1.02 -9.86
C ALA A 511 -13.21 -0.40 -10.42
N THR A 512 -11.99 -0.88 -10.57
CA THR A 512 -11.69 -2.26 -10.98
C THR A 512 -10.71 -2.88 -10.00
N LEU A 513 -11.05 -4.04 -9.46
CA LEU A 513 -10.20 -4.81 -8.56
C LEU A 513 -9.63 -6.05 -9.29
N GLU A 514 -8.32 -6.19 -9.22
CA GLU A 514 -7.56 -7.34 -9.74
C GLU A 514 -6.76 -7.99 -8.60
N TYR A 515 -6.46 -9.29 -8.71
CA TYR A 515 -5.91 -10.13 -7.65
C TYR A 515 -4.90 -11.16 -8.18
N VAL A 516 -3.85 -11.42 -7.40
CA VAL A 516 -2.94 -12.57 -7.55
C VAL A 516 -2.68 -13.24 -6.18
N PRO A 517 -2.64 -14.58 -6.12
CA PRO A 517 -2.62 -15.33 -4.86
C PRO A 517 -1.23 -15.40 -4.21
N GLY A 518 -1.19 -15.71 -2.92
CA GLY A 518 0.03 -16.13 -2.22
C GLY A 518 0.56 -17.51 -2.64
N SER A 519 0.88 -17.71 -3.91
CA SER A 519 1.19 -19.05 -4.48
C SER A 519 2.61 -19.55 -4.24
N GLY A 520 3.51 -18.70 -3.74
CA GLY A 520 4.94 -18.99 -3.61
C GLY A 520 5.68 -19.15 -4.94
N ARG A 521 6.99 -19.38 -4.84
CA ARG A 521 7.95 -19.27 -5.96
C ARG A 521 7.91 -20.38 -7.00
N THR A 522 7.54 -21.60 -6.61
CA THR A 522 7.49 -22.76 -7.51
C THR A 522 6.15 -22.90 -8.24
N THR A 523 5.21 -21.97 -8.01
CA THR A 523 3.89 -21.98 -8.65
C THR A 523 3.81 -20.91 -9.72
N ASN A 524 3.67 -21.34 -10.98
CA ASN A 524 3.45 -20.40 -12.08
C ASN A 524 2.02 -19.84 -12.09
N VAL A 525 1.88 -18.56 -12.41
CA VAL A 525 0.61 -17.85 -12.52
C VAL A 525 0.49 -17.28 -13.93
N SER A 526 -0.50 -17.73 -14.70
CA SER A 526 -0.64 -17.39 -16.13
C SER A 526 -1.15 -15.97 -16.41
N GLY A 527 -1.72 -15.30 -15.40
CA GLY A 527 -2.28 -13.97 -15.53
C GLY A 527 -2.96 -13.49 -14.24
N VAL A 528 -3.44 -12.25 -14.26
CA VAL A 528 -4.14 -11.63 -13.13
C VAL A 528 -5.63 -11.98 -13.12
N THR A 529 -6.20 -12.23 -11.95
CA THR A 529 -7.64 -12.46 -11.80
C THR A 529 -8.34 -11.11 -11.64
N ARG A 530 -9.25 -10.73 -12.54
CA ARG A 530 -10.18 -9.63 -12.27
C ARG A 530 -11.28 -10.09 -11.33
N VAL A 531 -11.36 -9.49 -10.14
CA VAL A 531 -12.34 -9.84 -9.11
C VAL A 531 -13.70 -9.22 -9.45
N TRP A 532 -13.73 -7.92 -9.77
CA TRP A 532 -14.93 -7.20 -10.19
C TRP A 532 -14.57 -5.86 -10.88
N SER A 533 -15.56 -5.21 -11.50
CA SER A 533 -15.46 -3.84 -12.00
C SER A 533 -16.81 -3.14 -11.81
N ASN A 534 -16.84 -2.11 -10.97
CA ASN A 534 -18.06 -1.54 -10.37
C ASN A 534 -18.05 0.00 -10.44
N ALA A 535 -19.24 0.61 -10.42
CA ALA A 535 -19.40 2.06 -10.34
C ALA A 535 -19.43 2.53 -8.88
N TYR A 536 -18.75 3.64 -8.58
CA TYR A 536 -18.85 4.33 -7.29
C TYR A 536 -19.07 5.84 -7.48
N THR A 537 -19.79 6.45 -6.54
CA THR A 537 -19.98 7.91 -6.49
C THR A 537 -18.81 8.55 -5.73
N VAL A 538 -18.18 9.56 -6.33
CA VAL A 538 -17.15 10.36 -5.67
C VAL A 538 -17.84 11.47 -4.88
N THR A 539 -17.75 11.41 -3.56
CA THR A 539 -18.37 12.39 -2.65
C THR A 539 -17.29 13.25 -2.03
N ASN A 540 -17.38 14.57 -2.17
CA ASN A 540 -16.37 15.53 -1.67
C ASN A 540 -14.93 15.19 -2.12
N GLY A 541 -14.76 14.70 -3.37
CA GLY A 541 -13.46 14.28 -3.91
C GLY A 541 -12.90 12.98 -3.32
N SER A 542 -13.70 12.21 -2.59
CA SER A 542 -13.33 10.96 -1.93
C SER A 542 -14.21 9.78 -2.38
N VAL A 543 -13.70 8.55 -2.27
CA VAL A 543 -14.47 7.31 -2.42
C VAL A 543 -14.00 6.27 -1.39
N THR A 544 -14.92 5.44 -0.89
CA THR A 544 -14.58 4.24 -0.10
C THR A 544 -15.05 3.00 -0.86
N VAL A 545 -14.12 2.05 -1.04
CA VAL A 545 -14.29 0.84 -1.84
C VAL A 545 -14.14 -0.37 -0.91
N PRO A 546 -15.22 -1.16 -0.67
CA PRO A 546 -15.12 -2.37 0.13
C PRO A 546 -14.35 -3.47 -0.63
N ILE A 547 -13.45 -4.16 0.07
CA ILE A 547 -12.68 -5.29 -0.45
C ILE A 547 -13.07 -6.52 0.38
N ALA A 548 -13.78 -7.45 -0.26
CA ALA A 548 -14.28 -8.65 0.41
C ALA A 548 -13.28 -9.81 0.30
N ASN A 549 -13.13 -10.57 1.39
CA ASN A 549 -12.30 -11.78 1.48
C ASN A 549 -10.85 -11.58 0.99
N GLU A 550 -10.13 -10.61 1.55
CA GLU A 550 -8.69 -10.45 1.30
C GLU A 550 -7.90 -11.70 1.74
N ASP A 551 -7.00 -12.17 0.86
CA ASP A 551 -5.91 -13.12 1.15
C ASP A 551 -4.71 -12.33 1.69
N PRO A 552 -4.25 -12.58 2.94
CA PRO A 552 -3.11 -11.86 3.51
C PRO A 552 -1.78 -12.20 2.83
N PHE A 553 -1.68 -13.28 2.04
CA PHE A 553 -0.47 -13.66 1.30
C PHE A 553 -0.49 -13.19 -0.16
N GLY A 554 -1.67 -12.88 -0.69
CA GLY A 554 -1.88 -12.38 -2.05
C GLY A 554 -1.68 -10.87 -2.17
N ALA A 555 -1.74 -10.38 -3.40
CA ALA A 555 -1.69 -8.96 -3.72
C ALA A 555 -2.87 -8.55 -4.61
N TYR A 556 -3.30 -7.30 -4.44
CA TYR A 556 -4.43 -6.71 -5.12
C TYR A 556 -4.02 -5.44 -5.86
N ARG A 557 -4.65 -5.18 -7.02
CA ARG A 557 -4.62 -3.87 -7.67
C ARG A 557 -6.02 -3.27 -7.73
N LEU A 558 -6.18 -2.08 -7.15
CA LEU A 558 -7.36 -1.23 -7.32
C LEU A 558 -7.04 -0.12 -8.32
N VAL A 559 -7.74 -0.10 -9.45
CA VAL A 559 -7.68 0.99 -10.44
C VAL A 559 -8.97 1.80 -10.38
N LEU A 560 -8.87 3.14 -10.36
CA LEU A 560 -10.02 4.04 -10.53
C LEU A 560 -9.83 4.88 -11.79
N THR A 561 -10.85 4.92 -12.63
CA THR A 561 -10.93 5.77 -13.84
C THR A 561 -12.24 6.57 -13.87
N PRO A 562 -12.32 7.68 -14.64
CA PRO A 562 -13.55 8.45 -14.82
C PRO A 562 -14.68 7.59 -15.41
N ARG A 563 -15.92 8.02 -15.20
CA ARG A 563 -17.14 7.34 -15.67
C ARG A 563 -18.16 8.31 -16.26
#